data_AF-A0A3Q8V4K4-F1
#
_entry.id   AF-A0A3Q8V4K4-F1
#
_cell.length_a   1.000
_cell.length_b   1.000
_cell.length_c   1.000
_cell.angle_alpha   90.00
_cell.angle_beta   90.00
_cell.angle_gamma   90.00
#
_symmetry.space_group_name_H-M   'P 1'
#
loop_
_entity.id
_entity.type
_entity.pdbx_description
1 polymer ?
#
loop_
_entity_poly.entity_id
_entity_poly.type
_entity_poly.pdbx_seq_one_letter_code
_entity_poly.pdbx_strand_id
1 'polypeptide(L)'
;MSSTTPTPLLDVSGLTKHFPIMGGFPFKRKIGAVQAVDGLDFTVAEGESLGLVGESGCGKSTTGRLVTRLLEPTGGQISYRGKDITHASRKELAPVRSEIQMIFQDPYASLNPRQTVGKIISGPMEVNGINPAGGREARVRELLETVGLNPEHYNRFPHEFSGGQRQRIGVARALALEPKLIVADEPVSALDVSIQAQVVNLLQKLQKELNIAFLFIAHDLAVVRHFSQRVAVMYLGRIVEIADREDLYGNPRHPYTKALLSAVPEATPDDVPRRERILLTGDVPSPVNPPSGCRFRTRCWKATDKCASEDPPLVQIDGNRGGHLTACHYPEDSAGLTVPAARKSL
;
A
#
# COMPACT_ATOMS: atom_id res chain seq x y z
N MET A 1 4.24 1.57 35.70
CA MET A 1 3.09 1.07 34.92
C MET A 1 3.64 0.59 33.59
N SER A 2 3.74 -0.72 33.40
CA SER A 2 4.27 -1.31 32.16
C SER A 2 3.25 -1.04 31.06
N SER A 3 3.55 -0.12 30.14
CA SER A 3 2.71 0.13 28.97
C SER A 3 2.81 -1.09 28.07
N THR A 4 1.87 -2.03 28.20
CA THR A 4 1.72 -3.12 27.23
C THR A 4 1.33 -2.49 25.91
N THR A 5 2.30 -2.27 25.03
CA THR A 5 2.02 -1.82 23.66
C THR A 5 1.08 -2.84 23.04
N PRO A 6 -0.13 -2.45 22.61
CA PRO A 6 -1.11 -3.40 22.07
C PRO A 6 -0.48 -4.16 20.91
N THR A 7 -0.62 -5.48 20.91
CA THR A 7 -0.09 -6.33 19.85
C THR A 7 -0.70 -5.91 18.52
N PRO A 8 0.10 -5.57 17.50
CA PRO A 8 -0.44 -5.17 16.20
C PRO A 8 -1.19 -6.34 15.54
N LEU A 9 -2.17 -6.00 14.71
CA LEU A 9 -2.90 -6.98 13.91
C LEU A 9 -1.96 -7.63 12.88
N LEU A 10 -1.12 -6.81 12.25
CA LEU A 10 -0.07 -7.22 11.32
C LEU A 10 1.26 -6.61 11.76
N ASP A 11 2.29 -7.43 11.84
CA ASP A 11 3.68 -7.02 12.08
C ASP A 11 4.56 -7.56 10.96
N VAL A 12 5.29 -6.67 10.31
CA VAL A 12 6.16 -6.97 9.17
C VAL A 12 7.55 -6.48 9.53
N SER A 13 8.52 -7.39 9.51
CA SER A 13 9.91 -7.09 9.87
C SER A 13 10.90 -7.65 8.85
N GLY A 14 11.83 -6.81 8.38
CA GLY A 14 12.84 -7.17 7.40
C GLY A 14 12.29 -7.78 6.10
N LEU A 15 11.03 -7.50 5.75
CA LEU A 15 10.34 -8.19 4.66
C LEU A 15 11.08 -7.97 3.35
N THR A 16 11.40 -9.07 2.66
CA THR A 16 12.23 -9.04 1.46
C THR A 16 11.62 -9.92 0.37
N LYS A 17 11.61 -9.41 -0.87
CA LYS A 17 11.27 -10.16 -2.07
C LYS A 17 12.18 -9.75 -3.22
N HIS A 18 13.11 -10.64 -3.54
CA HIS A 18 13.97 -10.52 -4.71
C HIS A 18 13.54 -11.52 -5.78
N PHE A 19 13.22 -11.06 -6.99
CA PHE A 19 12.86 -11.93 -8.11
C PHE A 19 14.12 -12.30 -8.90
N PRO A 20 14.46 -13.60 -9.05
CA PRO A 20 15.66 -14.00 -9.76
C PRO A 20 15.57 -13.68 -11.25
N ILE A 21 16.64 -13.13 -11.81
CA ILE A 21 16.81 -13.00 -13.26
C ILE A 21 17.64 -14.20 -13.72
N MET A 22 17.05 -14.99 -14.62
CA MET A 22 17.68 -16.20 -15.17
C MET A 22 18.24 -15.89 -16.55
N GLY A 23 19.48 -16.29 -16.82
CA GLY A 23 20.13 -16.14 -18.12
C GLY A 23 21.13 -17.26 -18.41
N GLY A 24 21.54 -17.37 -19.67
CA GLY A 24 22.49 -18.38 -20.15
C GLY A 24 21.88 -19.44 -21.07
N PHE A 25 22.65 -19.83 -22.09
CA PHE A 25 22.40 -20.98 -22.97
C PHE A 25 23.66 -21.87 -22.98
N PRO A 26 23.55 -23.21 -22.93
CA PRO A 26 22.33 -24.02 -22.88
C PRO A 26 21.69 -24.18 -21.49
N PHE A 27 22.36 -23.76 -20.40
CA PHE A 27 21.86 -23.89 -19.03
C PHE A 27 21.46 -22.53 -18.42
N LYS A 28 20.24 -22.43 -17.88
CA LYS A 28 19.76 -21.24 -17.16
C LYS A 28 20.45 -21.13 -15.80
N ARG A 29 21.14 -20.02 -15.54
CA ARG A 29 21.74 -19.66 -14.24
C ARG A 29 21.18 -18.32 -13.75
N LYS A 30 21.22 -18.08 -12.44
CA LYS A 30 20.86 -16.79 -11.87
C LYS A 30 21.95 -15.78 -12.19
N ILE A 31 21.61 -14.72 -12.92
CA ILE A 31 22.54 -13.65 -13.34
C ILE A 31 22.29 -12.32 -12.61
N GLY A 32 21.23 -12.24 -11.81
CA GLY A 32 20.87 -11.08 -11.02
C GLY A 32 19.56 -11.28 -10.27
N ALA A 33 19.05 -10.23 -9.65
CA ALA A 33 17.71 -10.23 -9.08
C ALA A 33 17.10 -8.83 -9.10
N VAL A 34 15.79 -8.75 -9.33
CA VAL A 34 15.00 -7.54 -9.12
C VAL A 34 14.69 -7.44 -7.63
N GLN A 35 15.22 -6.41 -6.97
CA GLN A 35 15.00 -6.15 -5.54
C GLN A 35 13.70 -5.34 -5.35
N ALA A 36 12.56 -6.01 -5.52
CA ALA A 36 11.25 -5.37 -5.51
C ALA A 36 10.81 -4.90 -4.11
N VAL A 37 11.18 -5.67 -3.09
CA VAL A 37 10.96 -5.37 -1.67
C VAL A 37 12.24 -5.78 -0.95
N ASP A 38 12.80 -4.92 -0.12
CA ASP A 38 14.12 -5.11 0.47
C ASP A 38 14.10 -4.59 1.90
N GLY A 39 13.94 -5.46 2.91
CA GLY A 39 13.94 -5.07 4.32
C GLY A 39 12.87 -4.03 4.70
N LEU A 40 11.59 -4.33 4.47
CA LEU A 40 10.48 -3.48 4.93
C LEU A 40 10.11 -3.79 6.37
N ASP A 41 9.96 -2.74 7.17
CA ASP A 41 9.50 -2.80 8.56
C ASP A 41 8.28 -1.88 8.75
N PHE A 42 7.15 -2.46 9.16
CA PHE A 42 5.96 -1.70 9.55
C PHE A 42 4.96 -2.59 10.31
N THR A 43 4.09 -1.93 11.06
CA THR A 43 2.96 -2.57 11.76
C THR A 43 1.65 -1.98 11.29
N VAL A 44 0.55 -2.73 11.44
CA VAL A 44 -0.83 -2.24 11.27
C VAL A 44 -1.64 -2.72 12.48
N ALA A 45 -2.26 -1.79 13.20
CA ALA A 45 -3.14 -2.09 14.33
C ALA A 45 -4.56 -2.47 13.85
N GLU A 46 -5.36 -3.04 14.74
CA GLU A 46 -6.78 -3.28 14.45
C GLU A 46 -7.51 -1.97 14.18
N GLY A 47 -8.37 -1.96 13.16
CA GLY A 47 -9.09 -0.76 12.74
C GLY A 47 -8.19 0.34 12.19
N GLU A 48 -6.89 0.14 12.00
CA GLU A 48 -5.97 1.13 11.46
C GLU A 48 -5.87 1.04 9.93
N SER A 49 -5.86 2.20 9.27
CA SER A 49 -5.49 2.39 7.87
C SER A 49 -4.06 2.93 7.76
N LEU A 50 -3.13 2.07 7.32
CA LEU A 50 -1.78 2.45 6.91
C LEU A 50 -1.74 2.67 5.40
N GLY A 51 -1.38 3.88 4.97
CA GLY A 51 -1.13 4.20 3.57
C GLY A 51 0.28 3.78 3.14
N LEU A 52 0.42 3.12 1.99
CA LEU A 52 1.72 2.83 1.37
C LEU A 52 1.81 3.55 0.03
N VAL A 53 2.70 4.52 -0.07
CA VAL A 53 2.81 5.44 -1.22
C VAL A 53 4.20 5.45 -1.84
N GLY A 54 4.30 5.93 -3.08
CA GLY A 54 5.56 6.03 -3.82
C GLY A 54 5.34 5.99 -5.34
N GLU A 55 6.37 6.29 -6.11
CA GLU A 55 6.35 6.24 -7.57
C GLU A 55 5.96 4.85 -8.10
N SER A 56 5.52 4.79 -9.37
CA SER A 56 5.22 3.51 -10.03
C SER A 56 6.45 2.59 -10.03
N GLY A 57 6.23 1.28 -9.85
CA GLY A 57 7.31 0.30 -9.84
C GLY A 57 8.20 0.27 -8.58
N CYS A 58 7.92 1.09 -7.55
CA CYS A 58 8.75 1.09 -6.33
C CYS A 58 8.56 -0.12 -5.41
N GLY A 59 7.59 -1.00 -5.66
CA GLY A 59 7.38 -2.26 -4.93
C GLY A 59 6.06 -2.41 -4.17
N LYS A 60 5.20 -1.38 -4.12
CA LYS A 60 3.96 -1.35 -3.31
C LYS A 60 3.03 -2.55 -3.52
N SER A 61 2.65 -2.85 -4.77
CA SER A 61 1.80 -4.00 -5.10
C SER A 61 2.48 -5.34 -4.79
N THR A 62 3.82 -5.40 -4.85
CA THR A 62 4.56 -6.58 -4.41
C THR A 62 4.43 -6.74 -2.90
N THR A 63 4.58 -5.67 -2.12
CA THR A 63 4.35 -5.66 -0.66
C THR A 63 2.94 -6.16 -0.31
N GLY A 64 1.90 -5.65 -0.97
CA GLY A 64 0.52 -6.10 -0.75
C GLY A 64 0.32 -7.60 -1.01
N ARG A 65 0.94 -8.13 -2.08
CA ARG A 65 0.90 -9.57 -2.41
C ARG A 65 1.70 -10.44 -1.44
N LEU A 66 2.75 -9.91 -0.82
CA LEU A 66 3.53 -10.59 0.21
C LEU A 66 2.73 -10.70 1.51
N VAL A 67 2.15 -9.58 1.97
CA VAL A 67 1.30 -9.52 3.18
C VAL A 67 0.13 -10.48 3.09
N THR A 68 -0.50 -10.60 1.93
CA THR A 68 -1.62 -11.54 1.67
C THR A 68 -1.17 -12.99 1.43
N ARG A 69 0.14 -13.27 1.46
CA ARG A 69 0.74 -14.57 1.08
C ARG A 69 0.24 -15.11 -0.28
N LEU A 70 -0.01 -14.20 -1.23
CA LEU A 70 -0.13 -14.52 -2.66
C LEU A 70 1.25 -14.71 -3.30
N LEU A 71 2.25 -14.01 -2.76
CA LEU A 71 3.66 -14.25 -3.02
C LEU A 71 4.36 -14.68 -1.74
N GLU A 72 5.35 -15.55 -1.88
CA GLU A 72 6.20 -15.95 -0.77
C GLU A 72 7.40 -15.00 -0.63
N PRO A 73 7.68 -14.48 0.58
CA PRO A 73 8.89 -13.70 0.86
C PRO A 73 10.16 -14.50 0.56
N THR A 74 11.23 -13.80 0.18
CA THR A 74 12.59 -14.39 0.14
C THR A 74 13.32 -14.23 1.47
N GLY A 75 12.84 -13.36 2.36
CA GLY A 75 13.38 -13.14 3.70
C GLY A 75 12.50 -12.21 4.52
N GLY A 76 12.87 -12.03 5.79
CA GLY A 76 12.08 -11.29 6.78
C GLY A 76 10.99 -12.14 7.41
N GLN A 77 10.05 -11.48 8.08
CA GLN A 77 8.95 -12.09 8.79
C GLN A 77 7.64 -11.31 8.57
N ILE A 78 6.54 -12.04 8.51
CA ILE A 78 5.16 -11.52 8.53
C ILE A 78 4.44 -12.24 9.66
N SER A 79 4.04 -11.50 10.69
CA SER A 79 3.23 -11.99 11.80
C SER A 79 1.83 -11.40 11.74
N TYR A 80 0.82 -12.24 11.90
CA TYR A 80 -0.59 -11.86 11.94
C TYR A 80 -1.20 -12.31 13.26
N ARG A 81 -1.70 -11.35 14.06
CA ARG A 81 -2.23 -11.59 15.42
C ARG A 81 -1.24 -12.39 16.30
N GLY A 82 0.04 -12.06 16.19
CA GLY A 82 1.14 -12.71 16.91
C GLY A 82 1.57 -14.07 16.34
N LYS A 83 0.95 -14.57 15.26
CA LYS A 83 1.33 -15.83 14.60
C LYS A 83 2.15 -15.55 13.35
N ASP A 84 3.33 -16.16 13.26
CA ASP A 84 4.15 -16.14 12.04
C ASP A 84 3.42 -16.83 10.88
N ILE A 85 3.23 -16.09 9.78
CA ILE A 85 2.63 -16.56 8.54
C ILE A 85 3.59 -16.49 7.35
N THR A 86 4.88 -16.25 7.56
CA THR A 86 5.92 -15.99 6.53
C THR A 86 6.10 -17.15 5.57
N HIS A 87 6.14 -18.38 6.12
CA HIS A 87 6.29 -19.64 5.39
C HIS A 87 5.23 -20.67 5.79
N ALA A 88 4.12 -20.22 6.36
CA ALA A 88 3.00 -21.07 6.73
C ALA A 88 2.50 -21.90 5.54
N SER A 89 2.19 -23.17 5.81
CA SER A 89 1.65 -24.11 4.82
C SER A 89 0.24 -23.69 4.37
N ARG A 90 -0.26 -24.29 3.28
CA ARG A 90 -1.62 -24.03 2.79
C ARG A 90 -2.70 -24.28 3.86
N LYS A 91 -2.51 -25.31 4.69
CA LYS A 91 -3.46 -25.67 5.76
C LYS A 91 -3.46 -24.61 6.86
N GLU A 92 -2.30 -24.08 7.22
CA GLU A 92 -2.16 -23.05 8.24
C GLU A 92 -2.62 -21.67 7.76
N LEU A 93 -2.46 -21.39 6.46
CA LEU A 93 -2.92 -20.16 5.82
C LEU A 93 -4.41 -20.14 5.52
N ALA A 94 -5.07 -21.29 5.38
CA ALA A 94 -6.50 -21.35 5.05
C ALA A 94 -7.38 -20.46 5.95
N PRO A 95 -7.30 -20.54 7.30
CA PRO A 95 -8.09 -19.66 8.17
C PRO A 95 -7.61 -18.19 8.13
N VAL A 96 -6.31 -17.95 7.96
CA VAL A 96 -5.76 -16.58 7.87
C VAL A 96 -6.22 -15.89 6.58
N ARG A 97 -6.36 -16.65 5.49
CA ARG A 97 -6.81 -16.12 4.20
C ARG A 97 -8.22 -15.59 4.25
N SER A 98 -9.14 -16.11 5.06
CA SER A 98 -10.45 -15.48 5.23
C SER A 98 -10.35 -14.13 5.96
N GLU A 99 -9.41 -13.98 6.89
CA GLU A 99 -9.24 -12.75 7.67
C GLU A 99 -8.44 -11.66 6.93
N ILE A 100 -7.56 -12.03 5.99
CA ILE A 100 -6.77 -11.11 5.16
C ILE A 100 -7.27 -11.16 3.72
N GLN A 101 -7.94 -10.10 3.27
CA GLN A 101 -8.50 -10.01 1.92
C GLN A 101 -7.81 -8.94 1.09
N MET A 102 -7.91 -9.06 -0.24
CA MET A 102 -7.29 -8.13 -1.18
C MET A 102 -8.32 -7.54 -2.13
N ILE A 103 -8.28 -6.22 -2.28
CA ILE A 103 -8.95 -5.49 -3.36
C ILE A 103 -7.86 -5.18 -4.40
N PHE A 104 -8.04 -5.67 -5.61
CA PHE A 104 -7.06 -5.53 -6.70
C PHE A 104 -7.24 -4.21 -7.46
N GLN A 105 -6.14 -3.76 -8.08
CA GLN A 105 -6.05 -2.54 -8.88
C GLN A 105 -7.02 -2.49 -10.07
N ASP A 106 -7.18 -3.61 -10.77
CA ASP A 106 -8.06 -3.70 -11.93
C ASP A 106 -9.38 -4.42 -11.58
N PRO A 107 -10.50 -3.68 -11.45
CA PRO A 107 -11.81 -4.29 -11.24
C PRO A 107 -12.28 -5.13 -12.43
N TYR A 108 -11.79 -4.89 -13.65
CA TYR A 108 -12.15 -5.67 -14.83
C TYR A 108 -11.48 -7.04 -14.79
N ALA A 109 -10.14 -7.06 -14.73
CA ALA A 109 -9.39 -8.32 -14.74
C ALA A 109 -9.63 -9.18 -13.50
N SER A 110 -10.03 -8.57 -12.38
CA SER A 110 -10.27 -9.32 -11.13
C SER A 110 -11.66 -9.97 -11.06
N LEU A 111 -12.61 -9.63 -11.94
CA LEU A 111 -13.95 -10.20 -11.97
C LEU A 111 -14.10 -11.13 -13.18
N ASN A 112 -14.59 -12.37 -12.96
CA ASN A 112 -14.83 -13.29 -14.08
C ASN A 112 -16.05 -12.82 -14.89
N PRO A 113 -15.89 -12.38 -16.16
CA PRO A 113 -16.98 -11.80 -16.94
C PRO A 113 -18.07 -12.82 -17.31
N ARG A 114 -17.80 -14.12 -17.14
CA ARG A 114 -18.73 -15.22 -17.43
C ARG A 114 -19.57 -15.64 -16.23
N GLN A 115 -19.39 -14.99 -15.07
CA GLN A 115 -20.13 -15.28 -13.85
C GLN A 115 -21.02 -14.09 -13.48
N THR A 116 -22.16 -14.38 -12.87
CA THR A 116 -23.02 -13.34 -12.30
C THR A 116 -22.35 -12.71 -11.08
N VAL A 117 -22.74 -11.48 -10.75
CA VAL A 117 -22.30 -10.78 -9.54
C VAL A 117 -22.60 -11.59 -8.28
N GLY A 118 -23.78 -12.22 -8.24
CA GLY A 118 -24.16 -13.17 -7.21
C GLY A 118 -23.10 -14.24 -6.97
N LYS A 119 -22.68 -14.90 -8.06
CA LYS A 119 -21.69 -15.98 -8.02
C LYS A 119 -20.29 -15.49 -7.66
N ILE A 120 -19.92 -14.31 -8.13
CA ILE A 120 -18.62 -13.69 -7.85
C ILE A 120 -18.47 -13.39 -6.36
N ILE A 121 -19.51 -12.82 -5.74
CA ILE A 121 -19.50 -12.46 -4.32
C ILE A 121 -19.68 -13.71 -3.44
N SER A 122 -20.49 -14.70 -3.88
CA SER A 122 -20.67 -15.95 -3.13
C SER A 122 -19.47 -16.90 -3.23
N GLY A 123 -18.68 -16.82 -4.30
CA GLY A 123 -17.57 -17.73 -4.59
C GLY A 123 -16.59 -17.93 -3.43
N PRO A 124 -16.07 -16.87 -2.79
CA PRO A 124 -15.22 -17.00 -1.61
C PRO A 124 -15.89 -17.79 -0.47
N MET A 125 -17.18 -17.55 -0.19
CA MET A 125 -17.91 -18.29 0.84
C MET A 125 -18.06 -19.77 0.48
N GLU A 126 -18.31 -20.09 -0.78
CA GLU A 126 -18.41 -21.47 -1.26
C GLU A 126 -17.10 -22.24 -1.10
N VAL A 127 -15.99 -21.63 -1.55
CA VAL A 127 -14.65 -22.24 -1.48
C VAL A 127 -14.23 -22.52 -0.04
N ASN A 128 -14.62 -21.65 0.89
CA ASN A 128 -14.29 -21.79 2.31
C ASN A 128 -15.37 -22.52 3.12
N GLY A 129 -16.42 -23.05 2.49
CA GLY A 129 -17.49 -23.79 3.18
C GLY A 129 -18.34 -22.94 4.14
N ILE A 130 -18.34 -21.62 3.98
CA ILE A 130 -19.07 -20.67 4.84
C ILE A 130 -20.53 -20.62 4.39
N ASN A 131 -21.46 -20.80 5.32
CA ASN A 131 -22.90 -20.74 5.11
C ASN A 131 -23.52 -19.74 6.10
N PRO A 132 -23.73 -18.48 5.68
CA PRO A 132 -24.35 -17.47 6.53
C PRO A 132 -25.79 -17.82 6.89
N ALA A 133 -26.29 -17.27 8.01
CA ALA A 133 -27.71 -17.35 8.36
C ALA A 133 -28.57 -16.73 7.23
N GLY A 134 -29.66 -17.40 6.83
CA GLY A 134 -30.47 -16.98 5.68
C GLY A 134 -29.89 -17.38 4.31
N GLY A 135 -28.71 -18.01 4.27
CA GLY A 135 -28.08 -18.52 3.06
C GLY A 135 -27.19 -17.49 2.35
N ARG A 136 -26.37 -18.00 1.43
CA ARG A 136 -25.38 -17.18 0.70
C ARG A 136 -26.04 -16.10 -0.16
N GLU A 137 -27.19 -16.37 -0.77
CA GLU A 137 -27.88 -15.38 -1.59
C GLU A 137 -28.30 -14.15 -0.77
N ALA A 138 -28.92 -14.35 0.40
CA ALA A 138 -29.31 -13.28 1.30
C ALA A 138 -28.10 -12.43 1.71
N ARG A 139 -26.99 -13.09 2.08
CA ARG A 139 -25.73 -12.40 2.41
C ARG A 139 -25.19 -11.59 1.23
N VAL A 140 -25.22 -12.11 0.01
CA VAL A 140 -24.76 -11.35 -1.16
C VAL A 140 -25.62 -10.12 -1.40
N ARG A 141 -26.94 -10.23 -1.24
CA ARG A 141 -27.87 -9.10 -1.39
C ARG A 141 -27.59 -8.00 -0.37
N GLU A 142 -27.37 -8.37 0.89
CA GLU A 142 -26.94 -7.44 1.94
C GLU A 142 -25.58 -6.78 1.62
N LEU A 143 -24.61 -7.54 1.11
CA LEU A 143 -23.30 -6.99 0.72
C LEU A 143 -23.41 -6.02 -0.45
N LEU A 144 -24.30 -6.28 -1.42
CA LEU A 144 -24.59 -5.34 -2.51
C LEU A 144 -25.13 -4.02 -1.97
N GLU A 145 -26.09 -4.07 -1.06
CA GLU A 145 -26.65 -2.88 -0.41
C GLU A 145 -25.58 -2.14 0.40
N THR A 146 -24.75 -2.87 1.14
CA THR A 146 -23.63 -2.35 1.94
C THR A 146 -22.66 -1.52 1.11
N VAL A 147 -22.38 -1.94 -0.14
CA VAL A 147 -21.52 -1.19 -1.07
C VAL A 147 -22.29 -0.18 -1.94
N GLY A 148 -23.57 0.04 -1.65
CA GLY A 148 -24.44 1.01 -2.32
C GLY A 148 -24.86 0.57 -3.73
N LEU A 149 -25.10 -0.72 -3.95
CA LEU A 149 -25.67 -1.30 -5.16
C LEU A 149 -27.05 -1.88 -4.88
N ASN A 150 -27.94 -1.88 -5.88
CA ASN A 150 -29.27 -2.50 -5.75
C ASN A 150 -29.11 -4.04 -5.60
N PRO A 151 -29.68 -4.66 -4.55
CA PRO A 151 -29.68 -6.11 -4.36
C PRO A 151 -30.26 -6.92 -5.53
N GLU A 152 -31.16 -6.34 -6.33
CA GLU A 152 -31.74 -6.97 -7.53
C GLU A 152 -30.69 -7.26 -8.61
N HIS A 153 -29.55 -6.59 -8.55
CA HIS A 153 -28.42 -6.81 -9.47
C HIS A 153 -27.70 -8.15 -9.28
N TYR A 154 -28.14 -8.99 -8.33
CA TYR A 154 -27.59 -10.32 -8.06
C TYR A 154 -27.34 -11.17 -9.32
N ASN A 155 -28.29 -11.17 -10.27
CA ASN A 155 -28.21 -11.99 -11.48
C ASN A 155 -27.50 -11.32 -12.66
N ARG A 156 -27.04 -10.08 -12.51
CA ARG A 156 -26.35 -9.34 -13.57
C ARG A 156 -24.89 -9.78 -13.70
N PHE A 157 -24.31 -9.52 -14.86
CA PHE A 157 -22.92 -9.78 -15.18
C PHE A 157 -22.05 -8.51 -15.03
N PRO A 158 -20.75 -8.63 -14.74
CA PRO A 158 -19.85 -7.48 -14.56
C PRO A 158 -19.88 -6.46 -15.70
N HIS A 159 -20.04 -6.90 -16.95
CA HIS A 159 -20.04 -6.01 -18.11
C HIS A 159 -21.20 -5.00 -18.13
N GLU A 160 -22.24 -5.24 -17.34
CA GLU A 160 -23.42 -4.37 -17.26
C GLU A 160 -23.28 -3.24 -16.22
N PHE A 161 -22.12 -3.12 -15.57
CA PHE A 161 -21.84 -2.13 -14.53
C PHE A 161 -20.78 -1.12 -14.98
N SER A 162 -20.83 0.09 -14.41
CA SER A 162 -19.75 1.09 -14.56
C SER A 162 -18.47 0.65 -13.85
N GLY A 163 -17.33 1.29 -14.14
CA GLY A 163 -16.06 0.99 -13.49
C GLY A 163 -16.13 1.08 -11.96
N GLY A 164 -16.74 2.15 -11.43
CA GLY A 164 -16.93 2.33 -9.99
C GLY A 164 -17.86 1.28 -9.35
N GLN A 165 -18.91 0.86 -10.05
CA GLN A 165 -19.78 -0.22 -9.59
C GLN A 165 -19.06 -1.57 -9.56
N ARG A 166 -18.21 -1.86 -10.56
CA ARG A 166 -17.36 -3.06 -10.55
C ARG A 166 -16.36 -3.04 -9.41
N GLN A 167 -15.78 -1.88 -9.10
CA GLN A 167 -14.93 -1.73 -7.93
C GLN A 167 -15.69 -2.06 -6.64
N ARG A 168 -16.91 -1.53 -6.48
CA ARG A 168 -17.80 -1.84 -5.35
C ARG A 168 -18.14 -3.33 -5.27
N ILE A 169 -18.35 -4.02 -6.40
CA ILE A 169 -18.50 -5.49 -6.43
C ILE A 169 -17.23 -6.18 -5.92
N GLY A 170 -16.04 -5.69 -6.29
CA GLY A 170 -14.77 -6.17 -5.76
C GLY A 170 -14.65 -5.99 -4.24
N VAL A 171 -15.11 -4.85 -3.71
CA VAL A 171 -15.19 -4.59 -2.26
C VAL A 171 -16.16 -5.58 -1.60
N ALA A 172 -17.37 -5.75 -2.13
CA ALA A 172 -18.37 -6.68 -1.59
C ALA A 172 -17.83 -8.12 -1.54
N ARG A 173 -17.11 -8.55 -2.59
CA ARG A 173 -16.45 -9.86 -2.63
C ARG A 173 -15.41 -10.01 -1.51
N ALA A 174 -14.59 -8.99 -1.27
CA ALA A 174 -13.61 -9.03 -0.17
C ALA A 174 -14.30 -9.07 1.20
N LEU A 175 -15.41 -8.36 1.38
CA LEU A 175 -16.20 -8.37 2.63
C LEU A 175 -16.94 -9.68 2.89
N ALA A 176 -17.16 -10.51 1.87
CA ALA A 176 -17.92 -11.75 1.99
C ALA A 176 -17.34 -12.76 3.01
N LEU A 177 -16.05 -12.63 3.35
CA LEU A 177 -15.36 -13.47 4.34
C LEU A 177 -15.18 -12.78 5.70
N GLU A 178 -15.77 -11.60 5.91
CA GLU A 178 -15.68 -10.82 7.15
C GLU A 178 -14.23 -10.57 7.61
N PRO A 179 -13.40 -9.98 6.74
CA PRO A 179 -11.97 -9.82 6.99
C PRO A 179 -11.70 -8.89 8.17
N LYS A 180 -10.52 -9.06 8.77
CA LYS A 180 -9.96 -8.11 9.76
C LYS A 180 -8.93 -7.17 9.13
N LEU A 181 -8.31 -7.58 8.03
CA LEU A 181 -7.35 -6.78 7.26
C LEU A 181 -7.73 -6.82 5.78
N ILE A 182 -7.79 -5.65 5.15
CA ILE A 182 -7.92 -5.51 3.71
C ILE A 182 -6.66 -4.83 3.15
N VAL A 183 -6.02 -5.50 2.20
CA VAL A 183 -4.99 -4.89 1.35
C VAL A 183 -5.67 -4.30 0.13
N ALA A 184 -5.71 -2.98 0.02
CA ALA A 184 -6.32 -2.29 -1.10
C ALA A 184 -5.22 -1.80 -2.05
N ASP A 185 -4.98 -2.54 -3.13
CA ASP A 185 -3.92 -2.27 -4.11
C ASP A 185 -4.43 -1.33 -5.20
N GLU A 186 -4.16 -0.04 -5.05
CA GLU A 186 -4.61 1.03 -5.96
C GLU A 186 -6.12 0.95 -6.30
N PRO A 187 -7.01 0.91 -5.30
CA PRO A 187 -8.43 0.57 -5.49
C PRO A 187 -9.23 1.60 -6.29
N VAL A 188 -8.60 2.71 -6.69
CA VAL A 188 -9.26 3.83 -7.37
C VAL A 188 -8.49 4.34 -8.60
N SER A 189 -7.35 3.73 -8.97
CA SER A 189 -6.46 4.29 -10.01
C SER A 189 -7.09 4.38 -11.40
N ALA A 190 -8.02 3.47 -11.72
CA ALA A 190 -8.67 3.40 -13.03
C ALA A 190 -10.02 4.15 -13.10
N LEU A 191 -10.33 4.98 -12.10
CA LEU A 191 -11.64 5.63 -11.95
C LEU A 191 -11.54 7.15 -12.10
N ASP A 192 -12.61 7.77 -12.61
CA ASP A 192 -12.74 9.24 -12.63
C ASP A 192 -12.76 9.83 -11.22
N VAL A 193 -12.23 11.05 -11.05
CA VAL A 193 -12.04 11.71 -9.74
C VAL A 193 -13.30 11.69 -8.85
N SER A 194 -14.48 11.95 -9.42
CA SER A 194 -15.73 11.92 -8.66
C SER A 194 -16.09 10.52 -8.15
N ILE A 195 -15.81 9.48 -8.93
CA ILE A 195 -16.02 8.08 -8.57
C ILE A 195 -14.96 7.62 -7.57
N GLN A 196 -13.70 8.06 -7.71
CA GLN A 196 -12.65 7.80 -6.72
C GLN A 196 -13.09 8.25 -5.32
N ALA A 197 -13.58 9.49 -5.20
CA ALA A 197 -14.05 10.04 -3.93
C ALA A 197 -15.18 9.19 -3.32
N GLN A 198 -16.15 8.74 -4.14
CA GLN A 198 -17.23 7.88 -3.66
C GLN A 198 -16.73 6.53 -3.14
N VAL A 199 -15.77 5.90 -3.83
CA VAL A 199 -15.18 4.62 -3.40
C VAL A 199 -14.36 4.79 -2.13
N VAL A 200 -13.55 5.86 -2.02
CA VAL A 200 -12.79 6.16 -0.81
C VAL A 200 -13.71 6.38 0.38
N ASN A 201 -14.78 7.16 0.23
CA ASN A 201 -15.75 7.39 1.30
C ASN A 201 -16.46 6.10 1.73
N LEU A 202 -16.79 5.22 0.78
CA LEU A 202 -17.31 3.89 1.08
C LEU A 202 -16.32 3.09 1.93
N LEU A 203 -15.06 2.99 1.49
CA LEU A 203 -14.03 2.25 2.23
C LEU A 203 -13.82 2.81 3.64
N GLN A 204 -13.84 4.13 3.82
CA GLN A 204 -13.75 4.75 5.15
C GLN A 204 -14.94 4.42 6.03
N LYS A 205 -16.15 4.45 5.48
CA LYS A 205 -17.36 4.03 6.20
C LYS A 205 -17.23 2.59 6.68
N LEU A 206 -16.83 1.69 5.79
CA LEU A 206 -16.64 0.27 6.10
C LEU A 206 -15.54 0.03 7.14
N GLN A 207 -14.42 0.75 7.04
CA GLN A 207 -13.34 0.70 8.03
C GLN A 207 -13.86 1.02 9.44
N LYS A 208 -14.65 2.09 9.58
CA LYS A 208 -15.22 2.51 10.87
C LYS A 208 -16.28 1.56 11.39
N GLU A 209 -17.24 1.18 10.55
CA GLU A 209 -18.40 0.37 10.95
C GLU A 209 -18.02 -1.08 11.27
N LEU A 210 -17.06 -1.64 10.54
CA LEU A 210 -16.67 -3.04 10.66
C LEU A 210 -15.36 -3.25 11.42
N ASN A 211 -14.72 -2.16 11.89
CA ASN A 211 -13.41 -2.15 12.55
C ASN A 211 -12.33 -2.93 11.77
N ILE A 212 -12.28 -2.71 10.44
CA ILE A 212 -11.37 -3.39 9.53
C ILE A 212 -10.08 -2.58 9.41
N ALA A 213 -8.93 -3.22 9.55
CA ALA A 213 -7.65 -2.60 9.24
C ALA A 213 -7.42 -2.56 7.73
N PHE A 214 -6.70 -1.54 7.26
CA PHE A 214 -6.33 -1.38 5.86
C PHE A 214 -4.83 -1.19 5.69
N LEU A 215 -4.26 -1.94 4.73
CA LEU A 215 -3.04 -1.52 4.04
C LEU A 215 -3.46 -0.90 2.70
N PHE A 216 -3.50 0.42 2.64
CA PHE A 216 -3.99 1.17 1.50
C PHE A 216 -2.84 1.60 0.59
N ILE A 217 -2.68 0.91 -0.53
CA ILE A 217 -1.63 1.19 -1.51
C ILE A 217 -2.17 2.17 -2.53
N ALA A 218 -1.47 3.28 -2.73
CA ALA A 218 -1.80 4.27 -3.75
C ALA A 218 -0.56 4.98 -4.27
N HIS A 219 -0.70 5.60 -5.43
CA HIS A 219 0.30 6.54 -5.96
C HIS A 219 -0.08 8.01 -5.71
N ASP A 220 -1.36 8.30 -5.46
CA ASP A 220 -1.84 9.64 -5.17
C ASP A 220 -1.86 9.93 -3.66
N LEU A 221 -0.97 10.83 -3.23
CA LEU A 221 -0.87 11.31 -1.85
C LEU A 221 -2.13 12.08 -1.41
N ALA A 222 -2.92 12.70 -2.29
CA ALA A 222 -4.16 13.36 -1.88
C ALA A 222 -5.19 12.35 -1.36
N VAL A 223 -5.37 11.23 -2.06
CA VAL A 223 -6.27 10.15 -1.64
C VAL A 223 -5.82 9.54 -0.30
N VAL A 224 -4.52 9.29 -0.16
CA VAL A 224 -3.98 8.73 1.09
C VAL A 224 -4.15 9.67 2.27
N ARG A 225 -4.05 10.98 2.03
CA ARG A 225 -4.29 12.00 3.06
C ARG A 225 -5.71 11.92 3.63
N HIS A 226 -6.69 11.56 2.83
CA HIS A 226 -8.05 11.46 3.35
C HIS A 226 -8.32 10.13 4.05
N PHE A 227 -7.68 9.04 3.61
CA PHE A 227 -7.99 7.69 4.06
C PHE A 227 -7.20 7.17 5.27
N SER A 228 -5.92 7.53 5.37
CA SER A 228 -4.97 6.82 6.26
C SER A 228 -4.69 7.60 7.54
N GLN A 229 -4.50 6.90 8.66
CA GLN A 229 -4.01 7.52 9.90
C GLN A 229 -2.49 7.65 9.87
N ARG A 230 -1.77 6.64 9.36
CA ARG A 230 -0.34 6.69 9.10
C ARG A 230 -0.03 6.50 7.62
N VAL A 231 1.12 7.01 7.20
CA VAL A 231 1.58 6.91 5.82
C VAL A 231 3.05 6.49 5.79
N ALA A 232 3.34 5.42 5.06
CA ALA A 232 4.66 4.92 4.74
C ALA A 232 5.01 5.25 3.27
N VAL A 233 6.10 5.99 3.09
CA VAL A 233 6.63 6.37 1.78
C VAL A 233 7.70 5.37 1.36
N MET A 234 7.47 4.72 0.23
CA MET A 234 8.32 3.68 -0.33
C MET A 234 9.08 4.20 -1.56
N TYR A 235 10.40 4.03 -1.56
CA TYR A 235 11.26 4.32 -2.69
C TYR A 235 12.13 3.10 -3.00
N LEU A 236 12.06 2.63 -4.25
CA LEU A 236 12.88 1.55 -4.80
C LEU A 236 13.03 0.37 -3.83
N GLY A 237 11.94 -0.25 -3.38
CA GLY A 237 12.00 -1.44 -2.53
C GLY A 237 12.16 -1.19 -1.03
N ARG A 238 12.29 0.05 -0.56
CA ARG A 238 12.53 0.42 0.85
C ARG A 238 11.51 1.44 1.35
N ILE A 239 11.13 1.39 2.64
CA ILE A 239 10.43 2.50 3.29
C ILE A 239 11.47 3.56 3.65
N VAL A 240 11.30 4.78 3.14
CA VAL A 240 12.21 5.90 3.41
C VAL A 240 11.70 6.83 4.50
N GLU A 241 10.38 6.83 4.73
CA GLU A 241 9.75 7.62 5.77
C GLU A 241 8.40 7.01 6.14
N ILE A 242 8.07 6.97 7.43
CA ILE A 242 6.76 6.55 7.93
C ILE A 242 6.37 7.43 9.11
N ALA A 243 5.15 7.95 9.13
CA ALA A 243 4.68 8.81 10.22
C ALA A 243 3.15 8.82 10.34
N ASP A 244 2.64 9.46 11.39
CA ASP A 244 1.28 9.98 11.40
C ASP A 244 1.07 10.90 10.21
N ARG A 245 -0.13 10.85 9.65
CA ARG A 245 -0.48 11.61 8.46
C ARG A 245 -0.32 13.12 8.65
N GLU A 246 -0.71 13.70 9.78
CA GLU A 246 -0.57 15.15 9.96
C GLU A 246 0.91 15.56 10.02
N ASP A 247 1.75 14.73 10.65
CA ASP A 247 3.19 14.98 10.76
C ASP A 247 3.89 14.82 9.40
N LEU A 248 3.57 13.76 8.62
CA LEU A 248 4.17 13.55 7.31
C LEU A 248 3.87 14.70 6.33
N TYR A 249 2.64 15.21 6.32
CA TYR A 249 2.22 16.26 5.38
C TYR A 249 2.61 17.67 5.87
N GLY A 250 2.67 17.87 7.19
CA GLY A 250 3.08 19.13 7.81
C GLY A 250 4.61 19.30 7.84
N ASN A 251 5.34 18.23 8.08
CA ASN A 251 6.77 18.23 8.33
C ASN A 251 7.49 17.03 7.65
N PRO A 252 7.44 16.91 6.32
CA PRO A 252 8.13 15.83 5.61
C PRO A 252 9.65 15.95 5.76
N ARG A 253 10.30 14.88 6.21
CA ARG A 253 11.72 14.86 6.58
C ARG A 253 12.60 14.28 5.49
N HIS A 254 12.15 13.27 4.75
CA HIS A 254 12.96 12.71 3.68
C HIS A 254 12.85 13.59 2.41
N PRO A 255 13.97 13.95 1.74
CA PRO A 255 13.94 14.75 0.51
C PRO A 255 13.01 14.19 -0.58
N TYR A 256 12.95 12.87 -0.73
CA TYR A 256 11.97 12.21 -1.61
C TYR A 256 10.51 12.53 -1.24
N THR A 257 10.15 12.40 0.04
CA THR A 257 8.80 12.71 0.53
C THR A 257 8.45 14.18 0.31
N LYS A 258 9.40 15.09 0.60
CA LYS A 258 9.24 16.53 0.33
C LYS A 258 8.99 16.79 -1.16
N ALA A 259 9.73 16.12 -2.04
CA ALA A 259 9.53 16.22 -3.48
C ALA A 259 8.16 15.69 -3.93
N LEU A 260 7.74 14.50 -3.45
CA LEU A 260 6.43 13.94 -3.75
C LEU A 260 5.29 14.86 -3.31
N LEU A 261 5.35 15.39 -2.08
CA LEU A 261 4.33 16.28 -1.55
C LEU A 261 4.29 17.63 -2.28
N SER A 262 5.42 18.14 -2.76
CA SER A 262 5.45 19.38 -3.56
C SER A 262 4.67 19.27 -4.88
N ALA A 263 4.45 18.05 -5.39
CA ALA A 263 3.69 17.80 -6.60
C ALA A 263 2.17 17.70 -6.35
N VAL A 264 1.74 17.54 -5.10
CA VAL A 264 0.32 17.41 -4.75
C VAL A 264 -0.36 18.79 -4.90
N PRO A 265 -1.45 18.90 -5.69
CA PRO A 265 -2.20 20.13 -5.78
C PRO A 265 -2.81 20.48 -4.42
N GLU A 266 -2.44 21.61 -3.84
CA GLU A 266 -3.14 22.14 -2.67
C GLU A 266 -4.31 23.00 -3.14
N ALA A 267 -5.49 22.76 -2.60
CA ALA A 267 -6.63 23.68 -2.73
C ALA A 267 -6.39 24.86 -1.78
N THR A 268 -5.45 25.74 -2.13
CA THR A 268 -5.24 26.98 -1.41
C THR A 268 -6.12 28.08 -1.97
N PRO A 269 -6.68 28.98 -1.13
CA PRO A 269 -7.24 30.25 -1.59
C PRO A 269 -6.21 30.99 -2.47
N ASP A 270 -6.69 31.81 -3.42
CA ASP A 270 -5.83 32.52 -4.40
C ASP A 270 -4.72 33.38 -3.77
N ASP A 271 -4.85 33.70 -2.47
CA ASP A 271 -3.93 34.57 -1.72
C ASP A 271 -2.76 33.83 -1.03
N VAL A 272 -2.66 32.49 -1.14
CA VAL A 272 -1.52 31.73 -0.59
C VAL A 272 -0.52 31.41 -1.70
N PRO A 273 0.78 31.75 -1.54
CA PRO A 273 1.80 31.39 -2.52
C PRO A 273 1.80 29.88 -2.75
N ARG A 274 1.60 29.45 -4.00
CA ARG A 274 1.74 28.04 -4.38
C ARG A 274 3.15 27.58 -4.05
N ARG A 275 3.27 26.46 -3.33
CA ARG A 275 4.56 25.83 -3.03
C ARG A 275 5.33 25.59 -4.34
N GLU A 276 6.62 25.92 -4.36
CA GLU A 276 7.48 25.61 -5.50
C GLU A 276 7.53 24.09 -5.70
N ARG A 277 7.21 23.64 -6.92
CA ARG A 277 7.26 22.23 -7.29
C ARG A 277 8.72 21.79 -7.42
N ILE A 278 9.09 20.76 -6.69
CA ILE A 278 10.41 20.15 -6.78
C ILE A 278 10.39 19.17 -7.95
N LEU A 279 11.08 19.52 -9.03
CA LEU A 279 11.27 18.63 -10.17
C LEU A 279 12.45 17.70 -9.90
N LEU A 280 12.15 16.42 -9.66
CA LEU A 280 13.18 15.38 -9.57
C LEU A 280 13.78 15.17 -10.96
N THR A 281 15.11 15.32 -11.06
CA THR A 281 15.85 15.06 -12.30
C THR A 281 16.28 13.59 -12.38
N GLY A 282 16.36 13.09 -13.61
CA GLY A 282 16.76 11.70 -13.89
C GLY A 282 15.66 10.66 -13.65
N ASP A 283 15.82 9.52 -14.30
CA ASP A 283 14.90 8.38 -14.18
C ASP A 283 15.03 7.67 -12.84
N VAL A 284 13.97 6.94 -12.45
CA VAL A 284 14.03 6.02 -11.32
C VAL A 284 15.07 4.93 -11.64
N PRO A 285 16.09 4.72 -10.78
CA PRO A 285 17.09 3.69 -10.99
C PRO A 285 16.48 2.29 -11.12
N SER A 286 17.17 1.40 -11.83
CA SER A 286 16.72 0.02 -11.99
C SER A 286 16.73 -0.72 -10.65
N PRO A 287 15.65 -1.42 -10.27
CA PRO A 287 15.64 -2.29 -9.09
C PRO A 287 16.52 -3.55 -9.24
N VAL A 288 17.07 -3.80 -10.43
CA VAL A 288 18.04 -4.89 -10.66
C VAL A 288 19.41 -4.55 -10.08
N ASN A 289 19.80 -3.29 -10.16
CA ASN A 289 21.09 -2.81 -9.69
C ASN A 289 20.88 -1.47 -8.96
N PRO A 290 20.26 -1.51 -7.76
CA PRO A 290 19.91 -0.30 -7.05
C PRO A 290 21.18 0.46 -6.62
N PRO A 291 21.10 1.79 -6.46
CA PRO A 291 22.23 2.57 -5.98
C PRO A 291 22.69 2.10 -4.58
N SER A 292 24.01 1.99 -4.35
CA SER A 292 24.63 1.61 -3.05
C SER A 292 24.33 2.57 -1.88
N GLY A 293 24.27 2.11 -0.63
CA GLY A 293 23.88 3.00 0.47
C GLY A 293 22.47 3.56 0.27
N CYS A 294 22.27 4.88 0.38
CA CYS A 294 20.96 5.50 0.15
C CYS A 294 20.50 5.35 -1.31
N ARG A 295 19.40 4.60 -1.50
CA ARG A 295 18.80 4.36 -2.82
C ARG A 295 18.38 5.64 -3.55
N PHE A 296 18.01 6.69 -2.82
CA PHE A 296 17.55 7.96 -3.40
C PHE A 296 18.69 8.92 -3.76
N ARG A 297 19.96 8.61 -3.43
CA ARG A 297 21.07 9.58 -3.56
C ARG A 297 21.25 10.14 -4.98
N THR A 298 20.92 9.37 -6.01
CA THR A 298 21.13 9.76 -7.42
C THR A 298 20.15 10.84 -7.88
N ARG A 299 19.06 11.06 -7.13
CA ARG A 299 18.03 12.07 -7.39
C ARG A 299 17.89 13.07 -6.23
N CYS A 300 18.71 12.93 -5.18
CA CYS A 300 18.65 13.77 -3.98
C CYS A 300 19.59 14.98 -4.12
N TRP A 301 19.05 16.18 -3.94
CA TRP A 301 19.86 17.42 -3.96
C TRP A 301 20.79 17.58 -2.75
N LYS A 302 20.55 16.82 -1.67
CA LYS A 302 21.40 16.79 -0.45
C LYS A 302 22.39 15.64 -0.43
N ALA A 303 22.55 14.88 -1.53
CA ALA A 303 23.42 13.71 -1.55
C ALA A 303 24.90 14.08 -1.29
N THR A 304 25.52 13.35 -0.36
CA THR A 304 26.95 13.41 -0.04
C THR A 304 27.59 12.02 -0.23
N ASP A 305 28.92 11.93 -0.04
CA ASP A 305 29.65 10.65 -0.13
C ASP A 305 29.15 9.62 0.88
N LYS A 306 28.73 10.07 2.07
CA LYS A 306 28.11 9.21 3.08
C LYS A 306 26.86 8.51 2.54
N CYS A 307 26.05 9.20 1.74
CA CYS A 307 24.87 8.61 1.12
C CYS A 307 25.22 7.54 0.08
N ALA A 308 26.42 7.53 -0.47
CA ALA A 308 26.88 6.51 -1.43
C ALA A 308 27.48 5.28 -0.75
N SER A 309 28.10 5.45 0.42
CA SER A 309 28.75 4.38 1.18
C SER A 309 27.84 3.70 2.21
N GLU A 310 26.87 4.42 2.77
CA GLU A 310 26.06 3.96 3.90
C GLU A 310 24.56 4.03 3.61
N ASP A 311 23.84 2.95 3.91
CA ASP A 311 22.38 2.91 3.86
C ASP A 311 21.82 3.51 5.16
N PRO A 312 21.05 4.61 5.11
CA PRO A 312 20.52 5.21 6.32
C PRO A 312 19.47 4.30 6.97
N PRO A 313 19.54 4.05 8.29
CA PRO A 313 18.55 3.22 8.97
C PRO A 313 17.22 3.96 9.12
N LEU A 314 16.10 3.23 9.09
CA LEU A 314 14.78 3.80 9.34
C LEU A 314 14.58 4.01 10.85
N VAL A 315 14.86 5.22 11.33
CA VAL A 315 14.85 5.55 12.77
C VAL A 315 14.12 6.85 13.05
N GLN A 316 13.71 7.04 14.30
CA GLN A 316 13.25 8.34 14.77
C GLN A 316 14.46 9.26 14.90
N ILE A 317 14.47 10.34 14.13
CA ILE A 317 15.51 11.38 14.17
C ILE A 317 15.08 12.55 15.07
N ASP A 318 16.05 13.35 15.53
CA ASP A 318 15.78 14.50 16.40
C ASP A 318 14.79 15.48 15.76
N GLY A 319 13.78 15.92 16.50
CA GLY A 319 12.72 16.80 16.01
C GLY A 319 11.49 16.07 15.45
N ASN A 320 11.55 14.75 15.23
CA ASN A 320 10.38 13.95 14.87
C ASN A 320 9.52 13.65 16.09
N ARG A 321 8.19 13.60 15.91
CA ARG A 321 7.29 13.06 16.93
C ARG A 321 7.47 11.54 17.05
N GLY A 322 6.95 10.98 18.15
CA GLY A 322 6.94 9.54 18.36
C GLY A 322 6.30 8.80 17.19
N GLY A 323 7.02 7.82 16.61
CA GLY A 323 6.55 7.02 15.48
C GLY A 323 6.78 7.63 14.10
N HIS A 324 7.33 8.84 14.00
CA HIS A 324 7.82 9.39 12.74
C HIS A 324 9.27 8.94 12.51
N LEU A 325 9.44 7.93 11.65
CA LEU A 325 10.73 7.35 11.30
C LEU A 325 11.18 7.83 9.93
N THR A 326 12.49 8.03 9.76
CA THR A 326 13.07 8.59 8.53
C THR A 326 14.41 7.92 8.25
N ALA A 327 14.56 7.34 7.06
CA ALA A 327 15.82 6.76 6.58
C ALA A 327 16.62 7.82 5.80
N CYS A 328 17.20 8.79 6.51
CA CYS A 328 17.98 9.86 5.87
C CYS A 328 19.17 10.29 6.73
N HIS A 329 20.35 10.44 6.11
CA HIS A 329 21.53 11.03 6.77
C HIS A 329 21.42 12.56 6.93
N TYR A 330 20.67 13.22 6.04
CA TYR A 330 20.53 14.69 6.00
C TYR A 330 19.06 15.07 5.81
N PRO A 331 18.20 14.82 6.81
CA PRO A 331 16.77 15.09 6.74
C PRO A 331 16.50 16.59 6.50
N GLU A 332 15.32 16.89 5.95
CA GLU A 332 14.81 18.23 5.76
C GLU A 332 14.47 18.87 7.10
N ASP A 333 14.88 20.12 7.29
CA ASP A 333 14.53 20.88 8.48
C ASP A 333 13.06 21.30 8.41
N SER A 334 12.43 21.44 9.57
CA SER A 334 11.01 21.83 9.71
C SER A 334 10.69 23.24 9.22
N ALA A 335 11.69 23.97 8.69
CA ALA A 335 11.58 25.36 8.25
C ALA A 335 11.90 25.51 6.75
N GLY A 336 10.84 25.61 5.93
CA GLY A 336 10.90 26.20 4.60
C GLY A 336 11.43 25.33 3.45
N LEU A 337 10.87 25.54 2.25
CA LEU A 337 11.42 25.02 1.00
C LEU A 337 12.60 25.89 0.59
N THR A 338 13.82 25.43 0.84
CA THR A 338 14.99 25.86 0.09
C THR A 338 15.57 24.63 -0.62
N VAL A 339 15.24 24.47 -1.89
CA VAL A 339 15.90 23.48 -2.76
C VAL A 339 17.05 24.19 -3.46
N PRO A 340 18.32 23.83 -3.21
CA PRO A 340 19.43 24.32 -4.01
C PRO A 340 19.28 23.86 -5.46
N ALA A 341 19.65 24.72 -6.41
CA ALA A 341 19.62 24.40 -7.83
C ALA A 341 20.39 23.09 -8.13
N ALA A 342 19.85 22.28 -9.06
CA ALA A 342 20.39 20.97 -9.40
C ALA A 342 21.91 21.00 -9.67
N ARG A 343 22.64 20.00 -9.14
CA ARG A 343 24.05 19.80 -9.50
C ARG A 343 24.15 19.60 -11.01
N LYS A 344 24.90 20.46 -11.69
CA LYS A 344 25.32 20.22 -13.08
C LYS A 344 26.08 18.90 -13.10
N SER A 345 25.66 17.99 -13.97
CA SER A 345 26.38 16.74 -14.27
C SER A 345 27.82 17.08 -14.67
N LEU A 346 28.79 16.50 -13.97
CA LEU A 346 30.19 16.44 -14.41
C LEU A 346 30.32 15.39 -15.52
#